data_AF-A0A3B6U630-F1
#
_entry.id   AF-A0A3B6U630-F1
#
_cell.length_a   1.000
_cell.length_b   1.000
_cell.length_c   1.000
_cell.angle_alpha   90.00
_cell.angle_beta   90.00
_cell.angle_gamma   90.00
#
_symmetry.space_group_name_H-M   'P 1'
#
loop_
_entity.id
_entity.type
_entity.pdbx_description
1 polymer ?
#
loop_
_entity_poly.entity_id
_entity_poly.type
_entity_poly.pdbx_seq_one_letter_code
_entity_poly.pdbx_strand_id
1 'polypeptide(L)'
;MVGWEEWQWEEQVQAFPVLQELFLSQCKLKCLPPGLASQARALNKLSVRYVQGLISLENFSSLVELGLNEDLDLERITNLPRLQKLTIEECPELKVLEGVPALQRLVLAEEDMESLPEYMGGINPRHLELYCSLELLISIAAGQSGPEWDMFSHVEHVKAYAREGDNRKKWYVLYIANPFNLETNVSRSFMSRGT
;
A
#
# COMPACT_ATOMS: atom_id res chain seq x y z
N MET A 1 -18.95 -14.83 16.48
CA MET A 1 -19.57 -13.62 15.90
C MET A 1 -20.20 -14.04 14.59
N VAL A 2 -21.49 -13.77 14.37
CA VAL A 2 -22.16 -14.08 13.10
C VAL A 2 -21.54 -13.11 12.07
N GLY A 3 -20.67 -13.61 11.21
CA GLY A 3 -20.04 -12.79 10.18
C GLY A 3 -21.04 -12.57 9.07
N TRP A 4 -21.44 -11.33 8.85
CA TRP A 4 -22.30 -10.96 7.73
C TRP A 4 -21.48 -11.02 6.44
N GLU A 5 -21.49 -12.17 5.75
CA GLU A 5 -20.71 -12.38 4.52
C GLU A 5 -21.08 -11.43 3.37
N GLU A 6 -22.28 -10.86 3.44
CA GLU A 6 -22.85 -9.98 2.44
C GLU A 6 -23.27 -8.65 3.06
N TRP A 7 -22.78 -7.57 2.44
CA TRP A 7 -23.29 -6.22 2.65
C TRP A 7 -23.87 -5.74 1.32
N GLN A 8 -25.19 -5.62 1.25
CA GLN A 8 -25.90 -5.21 0.04
C GLN A 8 -26.31 -3.74 0.13
N TRP A 9 -25.97 -2.98 -0.91
CA TRP A 9 -26.45 -1.62 -1.17
C TRP A 9 -26.37 -1.38 -2.67
N GLU A 10 -27.52 -1.25 -3.31
CA GLU A 10 -27.65 -1.09 -4.75
C GLU A 10 -27.20 0.29 -5.22
N GLU A 11 -26.64 0.36 -6.42
CA GLU A 11 -26.09 1.61 -6.99
C GLU A 11 -27.10 2.73 -7.11
N GLN A 12 -28.40 2.43 -7.26
CA GLN A 12 -29.42 3.44 -7.51
C GLN A 12 -30.02 4.02 -6.21
N VAL A 13 -29.72 3.41 -5.06
CA VAL A 13 -30.30 3.82 -3.78
C VAL A 13 -29.42 4.89 -3.14
N GLN A 14 -29.92 6.11 -3.08
CA GLN A 14 -29.20 7.19 -2.40
C GLN A 14 -29.21 6.95 -0.88
N ALA A 15 -28.03 6.73 -0.31
CA ALA A 15 -27.82 6.69 1.13
C ALA A 15 -26.46 7.31 1.47
N PHE A 16 -26.32 7.76 2.73
CA PHE A 16 -25.07 8.29 3.26
C PHE A 16 -24.41 9.41 2.42
N PRO A 17 -25.16 10.43 1.93
CA PRO A 17 -24.63 11.44 1.00
C PRO A 17 -23.53 12.33 1.59
N VAL A 18 -23.41 12.37 2.92
CA VAL A 18 -22.44 13.17 3.67
C VAL A 18 -21.41 12.31 4.40
N LEU A 19 -21.39 10.99 4.20
CA LEU A 19 -20.40 10.11 4.81
C LEU A 19 -19.02 10.43 4.25
N GLN A 20 -18.11 10.87 5.13
CA GLN A 20 -16.75 11.28 4.75
C GLN A 20 -15.71 10.21 5.05
N GLU A 21 -15.92 9.46 6.13
CA GLU A 21 -15.00 8.44 6.60
C GLU A 21 -15.77 7.16 6.90
N LEU A 22 -15.22 6.03 6.46
CA LEU A 22 -15.74 4.70 6.77
C LEU A 22 -14.61 3.83 7.33
N PHE A 23 -14.91 3.16 8.44
CA PHE A 23 -14.02 2.19 9.07
C PHE A 23 -14.70 0.81 9.07
N LEU A 24 -14.04 -0.16 8.45
CA LEU A 24 -14.45 -1.57 8.44
C LEU A 24 -13.39 -2.35 9.21
N SER A 25 -13.82 -3.07 10.25
CA SER A 25 -12.87 -3.85 11.05
C SER A 25 -13.45 -5.18 11.51
N GLN A 26 -12.63 -6.22 11.44
CA GLN A 26 -12.97 -7.57 11.94
C GLN A 26 -14.28 -8.10 11.33
N CYS A 27 -14.45 -7.88 10.03
CA CYS A 27 -15.63 -8.28 9.27
C CYS A 27 -15.31 -9.51 8.39
N LYS A 28 -16.35 -10.23 7.98
CA LYS A 28 -16.25 -11.23 6.91
C LYS A 28 -17.04 -10.67 5.74
N LEU A 29 -16.41 -10.11 4.72
CA LEU A 29 -17.11 -9.47 3.61
C LEU A 29 -16.46 -9.90 2.30
N LYS A 30 -17.23 -10.49 1.39
CA LYS A 30 -16.72 -10.90 0.07
C LYS A 30 -16.46 -9.70 -0.85
N CYS A 31 -17.28 -8.66 -0.72
CA CYS A 31 -17.17 -7.43 -1.49
C CYS A 31 -17.78 -6.26 -0.71
N LEU A 32 -17.33 -5.04 -1.05
CA LEU A 32 -18.05 -3.83 -0.67
C LEU A 32 -19.23 -3.61 -1.63
N PRO A 33 -20.37 -3.11 -1.15
CA PRO A 33 -21.52 -2.92 -2.02
C PRO A 33 -21.26 -1.82 -3.07
N PRO A 34 -21.71 -2.01 -4.32
CA PRO A 34 -21.57 -1.02 -5.39
C PRO A 34 -22.18 0.35 -5.06
N GLY A 35 -23.25 0.38 -4.26
CA GLY A 35 -23.86 1.62 -3.74
C GLY A 35 -22.87 2.47 -2.95
N LEU A 36 -21.95 1.87 -2.19
CA LEU A 36 -20.95 2.61 -1.44
C LEU A 36 -20.00 3.38 -2.37
N ALA A 37 -19.51 2.73 -3.42
CA ALA A 37 -18.61 3.37 -4.38
C ALA A 37 -19.31 4.45 -5.23
N SER A 38 -20.59 4.24 -5.58
CA SER A 38 -21.35 5.11 -6.50
C SER A 38 -22.11 6.26 -5.82
N GLN A 39 -22.59 6.07 -4.59
CA GLN A 39 -23.50 6.99 -3.89
C GLN A 39 -22.87 7.72 -2.71
N ALA A 40 -21.89 7.14 -2.01
CA ALA A 40 -21.19 7.82 -0.92
C ALA A 40 -20.16 8.84 -1.47
N ARG A 41 -20.62 9.83 -2.22
CA ARG A 41 -19.79 10.78 -2.98
C ARG A 41 -18.94 11.72 -2.12
N ALA A 42 -19.24 11.81 -0.83
CA ALA A 42 -18.45 12.56 0.14
C ALA A 42 -17.33 11.71 0.78
N LEU A 43 -17.32 10.38 0.55
CA LEU A 43 -16.40 9.44 1.18
C LEU A 43 -14.99 9.68 0.64
N ASN A 44 -14.15 10.26 1.48
CA ASN A 44 -12.78 10.62 1.15
C ASN A 44 -11.76 9.77 1.91
N LYS A 45 -12.18 9.05 2.96
CA LYS A 45 -11.32 8.15 3.71
C LYS A 45 -11.99 6.80 3.95
N LEU A 46 -11.26 5.73 3.64
CA LEU A 46 -11.64 4.35 3.90
C LEU A 46 -10.51 3.67 4.65
N SER A 47 -10.87 2.97 5.72
CA SER A 47 -9.93 2.17 6.49
C SER A 47 -10.53 0.78 6.66
N VAL A 48 -9.84 -0.21 6.12
CA VAL A 48 -10.22 -1.62 6.14
C VAL A 48 -9.17 -2.35 6.97
N ARG A 49 -9.63 -3.20 7.89
CA ARG A 49 -8.74 -3.90 8.80
C ARG A 49 -9.27 -5.26 9.20
N TYR A 50 -8.49 -6.32 9.08
CA TYR A 50 -8.92 -7.68 9.42
C TYR A 50 -10.23 -8.09 8.73
N VAL A 51 -10.44 -7.69 7.47
CA VAL A 51 -11.61 -8.07 6.69
C VAL A 51 -11.32 -9.34 5.90
N GLN A 52 -12.00 -10.42 6.27
CA GLN A 52 -11.85 -11.73 5.65
C GLN A 52 -12.73 -11.84 4.41
N GLY A 53 -12.17 -12.39 3.33
CA GLY A 53 -12.84 -12.69 2.07
C GLY A 53 -12.93 -11.51 1.09
N LEU A 54 -12.43 -10.32 1.43
CA LEU A 54 -12.50 -9.15 0.57
C LEU A 54 -11.46 -9.26 -0.55
N ILE A 55 -11.90 -9.59 -1.76
CA ILE A 55 -10.98 -9.84 -2.89
C ILE A 55 -10.54 -8.56 -3.61
N SER A 56 -11.42 -7.57 -3.70
CA SER A 56 -11.10 -6.33 -4.40
C SER A 56 -11.76 -5.07 -3.84
N LEU A 57 -11.11 -3.92 -4.11
CA LEU A 57 -11.57 -2.57 -3.82
C LEU A 57 -11.53 -1.72 -5.09
N GLU A 58 -12.71 -1.34 -5.58
CA GLU A 58 -12.82 -0.77 -6.92
C GLU A 58 -13.80 0.40 -7.01
N ASN A 59 -13.55 1.32 -7.95
CA ASN A 59 -14.49 2.34 -8.43
C ASN A 59 -14.86 3.47 -7.45
N PHE A 60 -14.04 3.75 -6.42
CA PHE A 60 -14.30 4.88 -5.52
C PHE A 60 -13.77 6.20 -6.10
N SER A 61 -14.66 6.96 -6.73
CA SER A 61 -14.34 8.23 -7.39
C SER A 61 -13.99 9.39 -6.43
N SER A 62 -14.44 9.33 -5.18
CA SER A 62 -14.23 10.39 -4.17
C SER A 62 -13.10 10.11 -3.17
N LEU A 63 -12.57 8.88 -3.15
CA LEU A 63 -11.64 8.43 -2.13
C LEU A 63 -10.26 9.08 -2.30
N VAL A 64 -9.72 9.62 -1.20
CA VAL A 64 -8.44 10.34 -1.15
C VAL A 64 -7.41 9.59 -0.29
N GLU A 65 -7.86 8.97 0.80
CA GLU A 65 -7.03 8.17 1.71
C GLU A 65 -7.60 6.75 1.86
N LEU A 66 -6.75 5.75 1.62
CA LEU A 66 -7.04 4.34 1.85
C LEU A 66 -6.00 3.74 2.78
N GLY A 67 -6.47 3.14 3.88
CA GLY A 67 -5.67 2.32 4.77
C GLY A 67 -6.16 0.89 4.77
N LEU A 68 -5.25 -0.05 4.59
CA LEU A 68 -5.47 -1.50 4.60
C LEU A 68 -4.53 -2.11 5.64
N ASN A 69 -5.04 -3.04 6.43
CA ASN A 69 -4.25 -3.67 7.48
C ASN A 69 -4.74 -5.10 7.73
N GLU A 70 -3.87 -6.07 7.48
CA GLU A 70 -4.14 -7.50 7.69
C GLU A 70 -5.39 -8.00 6.91
N ASP A 71 -5.58 -7.48 5.70
CA ASP A 71 -6.61 -7.91 4.74
C ASP A 71 -6.03 -8.96 3.78
N LEU A 72 -5.94 -10.20 4.26
CA LEU A 72 -5.12 -11.26 3.65
C LEU A 72 -5.65 -11.81 2.32
N ASP A 73 -6.93 -11.62 2.01
CA ASP A 73 -7.57 -12.10 0.78
C ASP A 73 -7.61 -11.03 -0.33
N LEU A 74 -7.14 -9.80 -0.05
CA LEU A 74 -7.24 -8.68 -0.99
C LEU A 74 -6.21 -8.80 -2.11
N GLU A 75 -6.68 -9.03 -3.32
CA GLU A 75 -5.82 -9.24 -4.49
C GLU A 75 -5.69 -7.99 -5.39
N ARG A 76 -6.71 -7.11 -5.38
CA ARG A 76 -6.83 -6.04 -6.39
C ARG A 76 -7.38 -4.73 -5.83
N ILE A 77 -6.72 -3.63 -6.18
CA ILE A 77 -7.20 -2.26 -5.99
C ILE A 77 -7.22 -1.56 -7.34
N THR A 78 -8.39 -1.13 -7.81
CA THR A 78 -8.51 -0.51 -9.13
C THR A 78 -9.43 0.71 -9.17
N ASN A 79 -9.16 1.61 -10.11
CA ASN A 79 -10.02 2.76 -10.42
C ASN A 79 -10.34 3.66 -9.21
N LEU A 80 -9.28 4.16 -8.56
CA LEU A 80 -9.36 5.14 -7.47
C LEU A 80 -8.73 6.47 -7.92
N PRO A 81 -9.38 7.22 -8.83
CA PRO A 81 -8.75 8.32 -9.57
C PRO A 81 -8.30 9.51 -8.72
N ARG A 82 -8.83 9.64 -7.49
CA ARG A 82 -8.50 10.72 -6.55
C ARG A 82 -7.63 10.28 -5.38
N LEU A 83 -7.24 9.00 -5.33
CA LEU A 83 -6.45 8.48 -4.22
C LEU A 83 -5.09 9.17 -4.18
N GLN A 84 -4.77 9.81 -3.07
CA GLN A 84 -3.50 10.52 -2.86
C GLN A 84 -2.60 9.78 -1.86
N LYS A 85 -3.20 9.09 -0.89
CA LYS A 85 -2.47 8.36 0.15
C LYS A 85 -2.99 6.93 0.24
N LEU A 86 -2.07 5.99 0.07
CA LEU A 86 -2.31 4.56 0.27
C LEU A 86 -1.38 4.05 1.37
N THR A 87 -1.92 3.30 2.31
CA THR A 87 -1.17 2.59 3.34
C THR A 87 -1.62 1.14 3.32
N ILE A 88 -0.69 0.23 3.08
CA ILE A 88 -0.89 -1.20 3.01
C ILE A 88 0.01 -1.83 4.08
N GLU A 89 -0.60 -2.49 5.04
CA GLU A 89 0.11 -3.19 6.11
C GLU A 89 -0.32 -4.66 6.10
N GLU A 90 0.61 -5.59 5.90
CA GLU A 90 0.34 -7.04 5.97
C GLU A 90 -0.78 -7.51 5.02
N CYS A 91 -0.69 -7.16 3.73
CA CYS A 91 -1.62 -7.59 2.68
C CYS A 91 -0.88 -8.36 1.55
N PRO A 92 -0.40 -9.59 1.82
CA PRO A 92 0.55 -10.30 0.95
C PRO A 92 -0.02 -10.74 -0.40
N GLU A 93 -1.35 -10.88 -0.53
CA GLU A 93 -2.00 -11.33 -1.77
C GLU A 93 -2.26 -10.19 -2.77
N LEU A 94 -1.99 -8.93 -2.41
CA LEU A 94 -2.24 -7.78 -3.29
C LEU A 94 -1.28 -7.79 -4.48
N LYS A 95 -1.84 -8.04 -5.67
CA LYS A 95 -1.07 -8.18 -6.92
C LYS A 95 -1.33 -7.05 -7.91
N VAL A 96 -2.49 -6.40 -7.80
CA VAL A 96 -2.91 -5.38 -8.78
C VAL A 96 -3.22 -4.06 -8.09
N LEU A 97 -2.51 -3.01 -8.50
CA LEU A 97 -2.77 -1.63 -8.12
C LEU A 97 -2.78 -0.76 -9.38
N GLU A 98 -3.97 -0.45 -9.88
CA GLU A 98 -4.16 0.24 -11.17
C GLU A 98 -5.20 1.37 -11.08
N GLY A 99 -5.13 2.33 -12.01
CA GLY A 99 -6.11 3.42 -12.05
C GLY A 99 -6.02 4.36 -10.83
N VAL A 100 -4.79 4.58 -10.32
CA VAL A 100 -4.47 5.49 -9.21
C VAL A 100 -3.58 6.68 -9.63
N PRO A 101 -3.95 7.44 -10.68
CA PRO A 101 -3.08 8.47 -11.28
C PRO A 101 -2.73 9.63 -10.34
N ALA A 102 -3.49 9.84 -9.26
CA ALA A 102 -3.28 10.91 -8.30
C ALA A 102 -2.38 10.51 -7.11
N LEU A 103 -1.93 9.24 -7.04
CA LEU A 103 -1.21 8.72 -5.88
C LEU A 103 0.06 9.51 -5.60
N GLN A 104 0.16 10.11 -4.40
CA GLN A 104 1.30 10.92 -3.98
C GLN A 104 2.18 10.21 -2.96
N ARG A 105 1.56 9.45 -2.05
CA ARG A 105 2.25 8.76 -0.97
C ARG A 105 1.79 7.32 -0.87
N LEU A 106 2.74 6.40 -0.94
CA LEU A 106 2.57 4.98 -0.68
C LEU A 106 3.34 4.59 0.59
N VAL A 107 2.68 3.84 1.46
CA VAL A 107 3.32 3.17 2.59
C VAL A 107 3.06 1.68 2.42
N LEU A 108 4.12 0.87 2.39
CA LEU A 108 4.05 -0.59 2.43
C LEU A 108 4.75 -1.07 3.71
N ALA A 109 4.09 -1.92 4.48
CA ALA A 109 4.67 -2.50 5.68
C ALA A 109 4.33 -3.98 5.78
N GLU A 110 5.33 -4.81 5.55
CA GLU A 110 5.25 -6.26 5.63
C GLU A 110 6.60 -6.72 6.19
N GLU A 111 6.62 -7.24 7.42
CA GLU A 111 7.89 -7.53 8.13
C GLU A 111 8.82 -8.46 7.33
N ASP A 112 8.22 -9.40 6.59
CA ASP A 112 8.93 -10.44 5.83
C ASP A 112 8.99 -10.16 4.31
N MET A 113 8.72 -8.93 3.85
CA MET A 113 8.77 -8.59 2.42
C MET A 113 10.19 -8.70 1.87
N GLU A 114 10.43 -9.65 0.97
CA GLU A 114 11.76 -9.94 0.37
C GLU A 114 12.02 -9.24 -0.97
N SER A 115 10.98 -8.81 -1.70
CA SER A 115 11.07 -8.10 -2.97
C SER A 115 9.98 -7.04 -3.10
N LEU A 116 10.19 -5.98 -3.89
CA LEU A 116 9.11 -5.02 -4.16
C LEU A 116 8.00 -5.66 -5.00
N PRO A 117 6.73 -5.36 -4.72
CA PRO A 117 5.62 -5.89 -5.50
C PRO A 117 5.64 -5.44 -6.97
N GLU A 118 5.23 -6.32 -7.89
CA GLU A 118 5.28 -6.06 -9.34
C GLU A 118 4.49 -4.79 -9.76
N TYR A 119 3.41 -4.49 -9.05
CA TYR A 119 2.59 -3.30 -9.34
C TYR A 119 3.34 -1.98 -9.14
N MET A 120 4.50 -1.99 -8.46
CA MET A 120 5.36 -0.81 -8.31
C MET A 120 5.78 -0.24 -9.68
N GLY A 121 5.97 -1.08 -10.70
CA GLY A 121 6.30 -0.63 -12.05
C GLY A 121 5.15 0.10 -12.78
N GLY A 122 3.91 -0.04 -12.30
CA GLY A 122 2.71 0.56 -12.89
C GLY A 122 2.24 1.85 -12.22
N ILE A 123 2.90 2.29 -11.15
CA ILE A 123 2.55 3.48 -10.37
C ILE A 123 3.69 4.49 -10.35
N ASN A 124 3.40 5.72 -9.94
CA ASN A 124 4.41 6.77 -9.85
C ASN A 124 4.15 7.70 -8.65
N PRO A 125 4.27 7.19 -7.40
CA PRO A 125 4.12 8.02 -6.21
C PRO A 125 5.32 8.98 -6.06
N ARG A 126 5.11 10.13 -5.41
CA ARG A 126 6.22 11.04 -5.03
C ARG A 126 6.97 10.55 -3.80
N HIS A 127 6.28 9.88 -2.90
CA HIS A 127 6.82 9.41 -1.63
C HIS A 127 6.52 7.93 -1.44
N LEU A 128 7.56 7.16 -1.16
CA LEU A 128 7.46 5.76 -0.77
C LEU A 128 8.06 5.57 0.62
N GLU A 129 7.31 4.95 1.51
CA GLU A 129 7.80 4.50 2.81
C GLU A 129 7.63 2.98 2.93
N LEU A 130 8.70 2.28 3.27
CA LEU A 130 8.76 0.83 3.33
C LEU A 130 9.20 0.37 4.72
N TYR A 131 8.52 -0.65 5.22
CA TYR A 131 8.98 -1.47 6.35
C TYR A 131 9.05 -2.91 5.84
N CYS A 132 10.26 -3.45 5.74
CA CYS A 132 10.53 -4.70 5.04
C CYS A 132 11.60 -5.54 5.76
N SER A 133 11.88 -6.72 5.18
CA SER A 133 13.00 -7.57 5.56
C SER A 133 14.35 -6.84 5.43
N LEU A 134 15.36 -7.34 6.14
CA LEU A 134 16.71 -6.82 6.01
C LEU A 134 17.28 -7.08 4.61
N GLU A 135 16.92 -8.21 4.01
CA GLU A 135 17.30 -8.66 2.67
C GLU A 135 16.82 -7.67 1.60
N LEU A 136 15.53 -7.30 1.62
CA LEU A 136 15.00 -6.28 0.71
C LEU A 136 15.65 -4.93 0.96
N LEU A 137 15.86 -4.55 2.23
CA LEU A 137 16.54 -3.29 2.54
C LEU A 137 17.96 -3.24 1.96
N ILE A 138 18.73 -4.34 2.03
CA ILE A 138 20.07 -4.46 1.42
C ILE A 138 19.96 -4.33 -0.10
N SER A 139 18.94 -4.94 -0.72
CA SER A 139 18.68 -4.84 -2.16
C SER A 139 18.41 -3.40 -2.60
N ILE A 140 17.59 -2.66 -1.86
CA ILE A 140 17.34 -1.22 -2.09
C ILE A 140 18.61 -0.39 -1.87
N ALA A 141 19.41 -0.72 -0.84
CA ALA A 141 20.67 -0.03 -0.52
C ALA A 141 21.72 -0.16 -1.64
N ALA A 142 21.66 -1.21 -2.46
CA ALA A 142 22.54 -1.37 -3.63
C ALA A 142 22.29 -0.30 -4.71
N GLY A 143 21.18 0.46 -4.64
CA GLY A 143 20.89 1.59 -5.51
C GLY A 143 20.89 1.17 -6.98
N GLN A 144 21.56 1.95 -7.84
CA GLN A 144 21.62 1.74 -9.30
C GLN A 144 22.14 0.37 -9.75
N SER A 145 22.81 -0.38 -8.88
CA SER A 145 23.29 -1.74 -9.18
C SER A 145 22.38 -2.84 -8.60
N GLY A 146 21.35 -2.47 -7.85
CA GLY A 146 20.42 -3.39 -7.21
C GLY A 146 19.28 -3.84 -8.13
N PRO A 147 18.74 -5.05 -7.93
CA PRO A 147 17.66 -5.58 -8.75
C PRO A 147 16.34 -4.81 -8.58
N GLU A 148 16.16 -4.13 -7.45
CA GLU A 148 14.96 -3.34 -7.14
C GLU A 148 14.99 -1.92 -7.72
N TRP A 149 16.10 -1.50 -8.34
CA TRP A 149 16.32 -0.11 -8.75
C TRP A 149 15.22 0.44 -9.66
N ASP A 150 14.81 -0.34 -10.66
CA ASP A 150 13.83 0.10 -11.65
C ASP A 150 12.43 0.28 -11.03
N MET A 151 12.14 -0.41 -9.92
CA MET A 151 10.85 -0.35 -9.23
C MET A 151 10.64 0.94 -8.43
N PHE A 152 11.70 1.64 -8.01
CA PHE A 152 11.58 2.84 -7.18
C PHE A 152 12.38 4.06 -7.66
N SER A 153 13.28 3.92 -8.64
CA SER A 153 14.15 5.01 -9.10
C SER A 153 13.40 6.26 -9.57
N HIS A 154 12.18 6.09 -10.07
CA HIS A 154 11.29 7.17 -10.50
C HIS A 154 10.65 7.95 -9.33
N VAL A 155 10.63 7.40 -8.12
CA VAL A 155 10.02 8.01 -6.92
C VAL A 155 10.91 9.14 -6.39
N GLU A 156 10.34 10.30 -6.09
CA GLU A 156 11.14 11.47 -5.65
C GLU A 156 11.82 11.24 -4.30
N HIS A 157 11.12 10.61 -3.35
CA HIS A 157 11.59 10.38 -1.98
C HIS A 157 11.24 8.95 -1.53
N VAL A 158 12.25 8.18 -1.14
CA VAL A 158 12.08 6.83 -0.59
C VAL A 158 12.67 6.76 0.81
N LYS A 159 11.92 6.18 1.74
CA LYS A 159 12.39 5.82 3.08
C LYS A 159 12.11 4.34 3.31
N ALA A 160 13.15 3.53 3.43
CA ALA A 160 13.01 2.11 3.71
C ALA A 160 13.62 1.80 5.08
N TYR A 161 12.99 0.88 5.81
CA TYR A 161 13.39 0.48 7.15
C TYR A 161 13.33 -1.03 7.31
N ALA A 162 14.29 -1.59 8.04
CA ALA A 162 14.24 -2.97 8.51
C ALA A 162 14.45 -3.02 10.03
N ARG A 163 13.78 -4.00 10.64
CA ARG A 163 13.72 -4.20 12.09
C ARG A 163 14.94 -4.98 12.60
N GLU A 164 15.36 -4.69 13.83
CA GLU A 164 16.23 -5.55 14.63
C GLU A 164 15.79 -5.50 16.09
N GLY A 165 15.38 -6.66 16.65
CA GLY A 165 14.80 -6.71 17.99
C GLY A 165 13.56 -5.83 18.11
N ASP A 166 13.53 -4.90 19.06
CA ASP A 166 12.41 -3.98 19.27
C ASP A 166 12.50 -2.69 18.42
N ASN A 167 13.62 -2.45 17.74
CA ASN A 167 13.80 -1.24 16.94
C ASN A 167 13.34 -1.46 15.49
N ARG A 168 12.12 -1.01 15.18
CA ARG A 168 11.52 -1.07 13.83
C ARG A 168 12.27 -0.27 12.76
N LYS A 169 13.14 0.67 13.15
CA LYS A 169 13.94 1.51 12.25
C LYS A 169 15.43 1.35 12.51
N LYS A 170 15.86 0.15 12.93
CA LYS A 170 17.28 -0.12 13.19
C LYS A 170 18.11 0.18 11.96
N TRP A 171 17.70 -0.37 10.84
CA TRP A 171 18.35 -0.23 9.55
C TRP A 171 17.52 0.67 8.66
N TYR A 172 18.16 1.49 7.84
CA TYR A 172 17.47 2.40 6.96
C TYR A 172 18.17 2.61 5.62
N VAL A 173 17.38 2.98 4.62
CA VAL A 173 17.83 3.62 3.38
C VAL A 173 16.97 4.86 3.16
N LEU A 174 17.61 6.00 2.93
CA LEU A 174 16.98 7.27 2.55
C LEU A 174 17.44 7.60 1.14
N TYR A 175 16.51 7.75 0.21
CA TYR A 175 16.79 8.09 -1.17
C TYR A 175 16.02 9.34 -1.60
N ILE A 176 16.71 10.20 -2.36
CA ILE A 176 16.17 11.38 -3.02
C ILE A 176 16.60 11.32 -4.47
N ALA A 177 15.66 11.45 -5.41
CA ALA A 177 15.96 11.36 -6.84
C ALA A 177 16.69 12.59 -7.39
N ASN A 178 16.33 13.79 -6.92
CA ASN A 178 16.88 15.05 -7.44
C ASN A 178 17.06 16.14 -6.35
N PRO A 179 18.30 16.53 -5.99
CA PRO A 179 19.55 15.92 -6.44
C PRO A 179 19.67 14.48 -5.92
N PHE A 180 20.28 13.61 -6.71
CA PHE A 180 20.47 12.21 -6.34
C PHE A 180 21.24 12.10 -5.02
N ASN A 181 20.64 11.43 -4.03
CA ASN A 181 21.27 11.07 -2.77
C ASN A 181 20.74 9.73 -2.29
N LEU A 182 21.63 8.85 -1.82
CA LEU A 182 21.27 7.57 -1.20
C LEU A 182 22.11 7.42 0.07
N GLU A 183 21.45 7.51 1.22
CA GLU A 183 22.04 7.40 2.55
C GLU A 183 21.56 6.12 3.22
N THR A 184 22.47 5.36 3.84
CA THR A 184 22.12 4.15 4.57
C THR A 184 23.11 3.87 5.70
N ASN A 185 22.62 3.22 6.76
CA ASN A 185 23.46 2.67 7.82
C ASN A 185 23.70 1.16 7.68
N VAL A 186 23.27 0.53 6.59
CA VAL A 186 23.57 -0.86 6.25
C VAL A 186 25.04 -0.97 5.86
N SER A 187 25.78 -1.91 6.47
CA SER A 187 27.21 -2.03 6.22
C SER A 187 27.52 -2.62 4.84
N ARG A 188 28.65 -2.21 4.24
CA ARG A 188 29.09 -2.70 2.93
C ARG A 188 29.35 -4.21 2.88
N SER A 189 29.64 -4.84 4.03
CA SER A 189 29.85 -6.30 4.09
C SER A 189 28.57 -7.10 3.87
N PHE A 190 27.39 -6.52 4.12
CA PHE A 190 26.11 -7.15 3.80
C PHE A 190 25.82 -7.10 2.30
N MET A 191 26.18 -6.01 1.63
CA MET A 191 25.97 -5.82 0.19
C MET A 191 26.85 -6.72 -0.69
N SER A 192 28.01 -7.17 -0.21
CA SER A 192 28.94 -8.02 -0.97
C SER A 192 28.65 -9.53 -0.93
N ARG A 193 27.61 -9.96 -0.20
CA ARG A 193 27.26 -11.40 -0.06
C ARG A 193 26.16 -11.87 -1.01
N GLY A 194 25.59 -10.98 -1.81
CA GLY A 194 24.46 -11.26 -2.72
C GLY A 194 24.84 -11.49 -4.19
N THR A 195 26.09 -11.88 -4.51
CA THR A 195 26.52 -12.26 -5.86
C THR A 195 26.60 -13.75 -6.05
#